data_AF-A0A4Q5AM72-F1
#
_entry.id   AF-A0A4Q5AM72-F1
#
_cell.length_a   1.000
_cell.length_b   1.000
_cell.length_c   1.000
_cell.angle_alpha   90.00
_cell.angle_beta   90.00
_cell.angle_gamma   90.00
#
_symmetry.space_group_name_H-M   'P 1'
#
loop_
_entity.id
_entity.type
_entity.pdbx_description
1 polymer ?
#
loop_
_entity_poly.entity_id
_entity_poly.type
_entity_poly.pdbx_seq_one_letter_code
_entity_poly.pdbx_strand_id
1 'polypeptide(L)'
;MTNQNDDLRRTDPGFAERMLRFADVEVAHDPDTALDPQTRYLAILATLLGRQGTDEFRIQLARALDAGLTPVQVKEVVYQAVDYFGIGRVRPFLGITNEVLEARGVELPLLAHAKANIGVGNSADVLRKVVLQCLPYIGYPRTLNALSTVGEAEQAVASAE
;
A
#
# COMPACT_ATOMS: atom_id res chain seq x y z
N MET A 1 -9.12 13.40 7.16
CA MET A 1 -8.95 13.79 5.74
C MET A 1 -10.30 13.62 5.07
N THR A 2 -10.84 14.66 4.44
CA THR A 2 -12.19 14.62 3.84
C THR A 2 -12.24 13.58 2.73
N ASN A 3 -13.21 12.68 2.77
CA ASN A 3 -13.47 11.72 1.71
C ASN A 3 -13.93 12.50 0.46
N GLN A 4 -13.14 12.45 -0.62
CA GLN A 4 -13.45 13.19 -1.85
C GLN A 4 -14.83 12.84 -2.44
N ASN A 5 -15.35 11.63 -2.17
CA ASN A 5 -16.72 11.27 -2.54
C ASN A 5 -17.77 12.06 -1.74
N ASP A 6 -17.49 12.44 -0.51
CA ASP A 6 -18.40 13.24 0.31
C ASP A 6 -18.42 14.70 -0.17
N ASP A 7 -17.28 15.19 -0.67
CA ASP A 7 -17.23 16.48 -1.37
C ASP A 7 -18.04 16.46 -2.67
N LEU A 8 -17.89 15.41 -3.50
CA LEU A 8 -18.68 15.23 -4.72
C LEU A 8 -20.19 15.14 -4.44
N ARG A 9 -20.60 14.39 -3.42
CA ARG A 9 -22.02 14.31 -3.01
C ARG A 9 -22.58 15.66 -2.55
N ARG A 10 -21.73 16.54 -2.01
CA ARG A 10 -22.12 17.88 -1.59
C ARG A 10 -22.17 18.87 -2.75
N THR A 11 -21.23 18.82 -3.69
CA THR A 11 -21.11 19.79 -4.78
C THR A 11 -21.92 19.41 -6.03
N ASP A 12 -22.03 18.12 -6.36
CA ASP A 12 -22.79 17.59 -7.49
C ASP A 12 -23.45 16.24 -7.13
N PRO A 13 -24.53 16.26 -6.32
CA PRO A 13 -25.18 15.05 -5.83
C PRO A 13 -25.72 14.16 -6.95
N GLY A 14 -26.23 14.74 -8.03
CA GLY A 14 -26.81 14.00 -9.14
C GLY A 14 -25.76 13.25 -9.95
N PHE A 15 -24.58 13.86 -10.18
CA PHE A 15 -23.45 13.16 -10.77
C PHE A 15 -22.92 12.06 -9.84
N ALA A 16 -22.73 12.37 -8.56
CA ALA A 16 -22.24 11.41 -7.58
C ALA A 16 -23.14 10.16 -7.50
N GLU A 17 -24.46 10.35 -7.44
CA GLU A 17 -25.43 9.24 -7.43
C GLU A 17 -25.28 8.34 -8.66
N ARG A 18 -25.28 8.94 -9.87
CA ARG A 18 -25.19 8.18 -11.12
C ARG A 18 -23.86 7.45 -11.27
N MET A 19 -22.75 8.13 -10.98
CA MET A 19 -21.42 7.53 -11.07
C MET A 19 -21.25 6.36 -10.10
N LEU A 20 -21.65 6.54 -8.84
CA LEU A 20 -21.54 5.49 -7.84
C LEU A 20 -22.48 4.33 -8.14
N ARG A 21 -23.70 4.59 -8.63
CA ARG A 21 -24.60 3.52 -9.07
C ARG A 21 -24.00 2.73 -10.23
N PHE A 22 -23.48 3.42 -11.25
CA PHE A 22 -22.86 2.76 -12.40
C PHE A 22 -21.67 1.90 -11.95
N ALA A 23 -20.77 2.47 -11.15
CA ALA A 23 -19.58 1.76 -10.68
C ALA A 23 -19.94 0.61 -9.71
N ASP A 24 -20.72 0.87 -8.67
CA ASP A 24 -20.88 -0.02 -7.51
C ASP A 24 -22.08 -0.94 -7.60
N VAL A 25 -23.01 -0.70 -8.53
CA VAL A 25 -24.19 -1.55 -8.72
C VAL A 25 -24.15 -2.19 -10.10
N GLU A 26 -24.15 -1.39 -11.16
CA GLU A 26 -24.32 -1.89 -12.53
C GLU A 26 -23.08 -2.69 -12.96
N VAL A 27 -21.90 -2.07 -12.98
CA VAL A 27 -20.64 -2.73 -13.35
C VAL A 27 -20.17 -3.73 -12.29
N ALA A 28 -20.59 -3.58 -11.03
CA ALA A 28 -20.21 -4.49 -9.94
C ALA A 28 -20.93 -5.82 -9.95
N HIS A 29 -22.19 -5.82 -10.37
CA HIS A 29 -23.07 -6.98 -10.25
C HIS A 29 -23.64 -7.42 -11.60
N ASP A 30 -23.09 -6.92 -12.72
CA ASP A 30 -23.41 -7.42 -14.05
C ASP A 30 -23.10 -8.93 -14.11
N PRO A 31 -24.10 -9.79 -14.37
CA PRO A 31 -23.94 -11.24 -14.28
C PRO A 31 -22.95 -11.80 -15.31
N ASP A 32 -22.69 -11.08 -16.41
CA ASP A 32 -21.80 -11.54 -17.48
C ASP A 32 -20.34 -11.14 -17.23
N THR A 33 -20.09 -10.15 -16.36
CA THR A 33 -18.75 -9.57 -16.13
C THR A 33 -18.34 -9.41 -14.67
N ALA A 34 -19.20 -9.77 -13.72
CA ALA A 34 -18.92 -9.67 -12.29
C ALA A 34 -17.66 -10.44 -11.90
N LEU A 35 -16.82 -9.79 -11.09
CA LEU A 35 -15.64 -10.37 -10.48
C LEU A 35 -15.86 -10.46 -8.97
N ASP A 36 -15.18 -11.40 -8.31
CA ASP A 36 -15.12 -11.38 -6.86
C ASP A 36 -14.51 -10.05 -6.37
N PRO A 37 -14.88 -9.57 -5.18
CA PRO A 37 -14.45 -8.26 -4.69
C PRO A 37 -12.93 -8.09 -4.70
N GLN A 38 -12.15 -9.12 -4.33
CA GLN A 38 -10.71 -8.99 -4.25
C GLN A 38 -10.09 -8.81 -5.64
N THR A 39 -10.47 -9.66 -6.60
CA THR A 39 -10.00 -9.54 -7.99
C THR A 39 -10.42 -8.22 -8.62
N ARG A 40 -11.64 -7.77 -8.37
CA ARG A 40 -12.16 -6.48 -8.85
C ARG A 40 -11.30 -5.32 -8.37
N TYR A 41 -11.06 -5.23 -7.06
CA TYR A 41 -10.29 -4.11 -6.50
C TYR A 41 -8.81 -4.18 -6.89
N LEU A 42 -8.21 -5.38 -7.01
CA LEU A 42 -6.85 -5.51 -7.57
C LEU A 42 -6.76 -4.93 -8.98
N ALA A 43 -7.74 -5.23 -9.84
CA ALA A 43 -7.79 -4.70 -11.20
C ALA A 43 -7.97 -3.18 -11.22
N ILE A 44 -8.81 -2.62 -10.34
CA ILE A 44 -9.01 -1.17 -10.21
C ILE A 44 -7.72 -0.49 -9.75
N LEU A 45 -7.06 -0.99 -8.70
CA LEU A 45 -5.80 -0.44 -8.18
C LEU A 45 -4.68 -0.48 -9.23
N ALA A 46 -4.53 -1.61 -9.93
CA ALA A 46 -3.55 -1.75 -11.01
C ALA A 46 -3.84 -0.77 -12.17
N THR A 47 -5.12 -0.57 -12.51
CA THR A 47 -5.53 0.41 -13.54
C THR A 47 -5.15 1.82 -13.13
N LEU A 48 -5.43 2.22 -11.89
CA LEU A 48 -5.14 3.56 -11.39
C LEU A 48 -3.64 3.83 -11.28
N LEU A 49 -2.85 2.82 -10.91
CA LEU A 49 -1.38 2.87 -11.00
C LEU A 49 -0.93 3.16 -12.43
N GLY A 50 -1.40 2.39 -13.41
CA GLY A 50 -1.02 2.59 -14.82
C GLY A 50 -1.46 3.94 -15.39
N ARG A 51 -2.61 4.47 -14.91
CA ARG A 51 -3.17 5.76 -15.34
C ARG A 51 -2.68 6.96 -14.53
N GLN A 52 -1.85 6.74 -13.50
CA GLN A 52 -1.33 7.79 -12.61
C GLN A 52 -2.44 8.54 -11.83
N GLY A 53 -3.56 7.87 -11.54
CA GLY A 53 -4.71 8.44 -10.84
C GLY A 53 -4.59 8.33 -9.32
N THR A 54 -3.74 9.17 -8.70
CA THR A 54 -3.41 9.08 -7.27
C THR A 54 -4.58 9.34 -6.34
N ASP A 55 -5.42 10.33 -6.66
CA ASP A 55 -6.55 10.74 -5.83
C ASP A 55 -7.58 9.61 -5.71
N GLU A 56 -7.99 9.08 -6.86
CA GLU A 56 -8.90 7.93 -6.92
C GLU A 56 -8.25 6.67 -6.34
N PHE A 57 -6.94 6.46 -6.54
CA PHE A 57 -6.23 5.32 -5.95
C PHE A 57 -6.34 5.32 -4.42
N ARG A 58 -6.22 6.48 -3.76
CA ARG A 58 -6.37 6.58 -2.31
C ARG A 58 -7.77 6.13 -1.85
N ILE A 59 -8.81 6.55 -2.56
CA ILE A 59 -10.20 6.18 -2.27
C ILE A 59 -10.40 4.67 -2.47
N GLN A 60 -9.99 4.16 -3.62
CA GLN A 60 -10.16 2.76 -3.98
C GLN A 60 -9.32 1.84 -3.11
N LEU A 61 -8.14 2.27 -2.66
CA LEU A 61 -7.31 1.52 -1.74
C LEU A 61 -8.02 1.28 -0.40
N ALA A 62 -8.64 2.32 0.16
CA ALA A 62 -9.41 2.17 1.39
C ALA A 62 -10.54 1.15 1.20
N ARG A 63 -11.31 1.29 0.13
CA ARG A 63 -12.40 0.37 -0.22
C ARG A 63 -11.91 -1.07 -0.47
N ALA A 64 -10.75 -1.23 -1.11
CA ALA A 64 -10.17 -2.53 -1.40
C ALA A 64 -9.81 -3.29 -0.13
N LEU A 65 -9.20 -2.59 0.83
CA LEU A 65 -8.87 -3.16 2.15
C LEU A 65 -10.16 -3.49 2.93
N ASP A 66 -11.21 -2.66 2.84
CA ASP A 66 -12.52 -2.94 3.47
C ASP A 66 -13.22 -4.16 2.82
N ALA A 67 -12.98 -4.37 1.52
CA ALA A 67 -13.45 -5.53 0.77
C ALA A 67 -12.59 -6.80 0.97
N GLY A 68 -11.59 -6.74 1.85
CA GLY A 68 -10.81 -7.90 2.27
C GLY A 68 -9.49 -8.11 1.53
N LEU A 69 -9.00 -7.15 0.73
CA LEU A 69 -7.59 -7.21 0.33
C LEU A 69 -6.71 -7.07 1.58
N THR A 70 -5.69 -7.91 1.66
CA THR A 70 -4.69 -7.79 2.72
C THR A 70 -3.71 -6.64 2.40
N PRO A 71 -3.09 -6.03 3.43
CA PRO A 71 -1.98 -5.10 3.24
C PRO A 71 -0.85 -5.66 2.37
N VAL A 72 -0.61 -6.97 2.45
CA VAL A 72 0.37 -7.66 1.61
C VAL A 72 -0.05 -7.60 0.15
N GLN A 73 -1.27 -8.01 -0.21
CA GLN A 73 -1.75 -7.98 -1.60
C GLN A 73 -1.69 -6.57 -2.21
N VAL A 74 -2.09 -5.55 -1.44
CA VAL A 74 -1.97 -4.16 -1.88
C VAL A 74 -0.51 -3.79 -2.15
N LYS A 75 0.38 -4.06 -1.19
CA LYS A 75 1.81 -3.74 -1.34
C LYS A 75 2.40 -4.46 -2.55
N GLU A 76 2.04 -5.72 -2.79
CA GLU A 76 2.48 -6.45 -3.98
C GLU A 76 2.09 -5.75 -5.28
N VAL A 77 0.83 -5.34 -5.43
CA VAL A 77 0.38 -4.62 -6.65
C VAL A 77 1.19 -3.34 -6.87
N VAL A 78 1.43 -2.57 -5.82
CA VAL A 78 2.23 -1.33 -5.92
C VAL A 78 3.70 -1.64 -6.20
N TYR A 79 4.25 -2.72 -5.64
CA TYR A 79 5.65 -3.11 -5.81
C TYR A 79 5.93 -3.60 -7.23
N GLN A 80 5.10 -4.50 -7.75
CA GLN A 80 5.22 -5.03 -9.11
C GLN A 80 5.10 -3.91 -10.16
N ALA A 81 4.32 -2.87 -9.88
CA ALA A 81 4.17 -1.72 -10.77
C ALA A 81 5.49 -0.98 -11.06
N VAL A 82 6.53 -1.12 -10.21
CA VAL A 82 7.85 -0.50 -10.41
C VAL A 82 8.51 -1.02 -11.69
N ASP A 83 8.36 -2.31 -12.00
CA ASP A 83 9.01 -2.91 -13.17
C ASP A 83 8.38 -2.44 -14.48
N TYR A 84 7.11 -2.04 -14.45
CA TYR A 84 6.37 -1.56 -15.63
C TYR A 84 6.44 -0.04 -15.81
N PHE A 85 6.36 0.72 -14.73
CA PHE A 85 6.21 2.18 -14.79
C PHE A 85 7.43 2.95 -14.30
N GLY A 86 8.39 2.26 -13.68
CA GLY A 86 9.55 2.85 -13.03
C GLY A 86 9.22 3.50 -11.69
N ILE A 87 10.22 3.59 -10.81
CA ILE A 87 10.03 4.09 -9.44
C ILE A 87 9.50 5.53 -9.39
N GLY A 88 9.85 6.39 -10.35
CA GLY A 88 9.40 7.78 -10.39
C GLY A 88 7.88 7.93 -10.44
N ARG A 89 7.19 7.05 -11.19
CA ARG A 89 5.73 7.03 -11.32
C ARG A 89 5.03 6.29 -10.18
N VAL A 90 5.73 5.35 -9.54
CA VAL A 90 5.17 4.52 -8.45
C VAL A 90 5.33 5.16 -7.07
N ARG A 91 6.34 6.02 -6.87
CA ARG A 91 6.60 6.69 -5.58
C ARG A 91 5.36 7.33 -4.92
N PRO A 92 4.49 8.08 -5.62
CA PRO A 92 3.30 8.67 -5.00
C PRO A 92 2.35 7.60 -4.42
N PHE A 93 2.19 6.48 -5.13
CA PHE A 93 1.33 5.37 -4.72
C PHE A 93 1.88 4.61 -3.51
N LEU A 94 3.21 4.48 -3.41
CA LEU A 94 3.86 3.96 -2.20
C LEU A 94 3.55 4.83 -0.99
N GLY A 95 3.65 6.16 -1.14
CA GLY A 95 3.32 7.13 -0.09
C GLY A 95 1.86 6.99 0.37
N ILE A 96 0.92 7.03 -0.59
CA ILE A 96 -0.51 6.86 -0.30
C ILE A 96 -0.80 5.51 0.38
N THR A 97 -0.15 4.45 -0.08
CA THR A 97 -0.35 3.11 0.50
C THR A 97 0.11 3.06 1.95
N ASN A 98 1.28 3.62 2.26
CA ASN A 98 1.78 3.69 3.62
C ASN A 98 0.87 4.55 4.51
N GLU A 99 0.49 5.75 4.06
CA GLU A 99 -0.43 6.64 4.78
C GLU A 99 -1.74 5.92 5.17
N VAL A 100 -2.34 5.18 4.23
CA VAL A 100 -3.60 4.47 4.47
C VAL A 100 -3.42 3.28 5.42
N LEU A 101 -2.31 2.54 5.31
CA LEU A 101 -2.03 1.39 6.17
C LEU A 101 -1.66 1.83 7.60
N GLU A 102 -0.88 2.89 7.75
CA GLU A 102 -0.54 3.51 9.04
C GLU A 102 -1.80 4.02 9.74
N ALA A 103 -2.66 4.74 9.02
CA ALA A 103 -3.94 5.23 9.55
C ALA A 103 -4.87 4.09 10.02
N ARG A 104 -4.68 2.87 9.51
CA ARG A 104 -5.42 1.66 9.89
C ARG A 104 -4.74 0.85 10.99
N GLY A 105 -3.64 1.33 11.56
CA GLY A 105 -2.90 0.64 12.61
C GLY A 105 -2.28 -0.68 12.14
N VAL A 106 -2.03 -0.82 10.82
CA VAL A 106 -1.33 -1.98 10.29
C VAL A 106 0.15 -1.83 10.64
N GLU A 107 0.52 -2.34 11.81
CA GLU A 107 1.91 -2.44 12.21
C GLU A 107 2.66 -3.38 11.27
N LEU A 108 3.88 -2.99 10.90
CA LEU A 108 4.81 -3.85 10.23
C LEU A 108 5.50 -4.74 11.28
N PRO A 109 5.30 -6.07 11.26
CA PRO A 109 5.78 -6.96 12.34
C PRO A 109 7.28 -7.26 12.27
N LEU A 110 8.12 -6.29 11.87
CA LEU A 110 9.55 -6.49 11.65
C LEU A 110 10.42 -5.87 12.75
N LEU A 111 9.89 -4.91 13.51
CA LEU A 111 10.66 -4.15 14.50
C LEU A 111 11.14 -5.04 15.66
N ALA A 112 10.28 -5.90 16.19
CA ALA A 112 10.64 -6.81 17.29
C ALA A 112 11.78 -7.76 16.91
N HIS A 113 11.75 -8.30 15.68
CA HIS A 113 12.80 -9.18 15.18
C HIS A 113 14.12 -8.44 14.94
N ALA A 114 14.07 -7.22 14.38
CA ALA A 114 15.27 -6.40 14.20
C ALA A 114 15.90 -6.03 15.56
N LYS A 115 15.09 -5.61 16.55
CA LYS A 115 15.56 -5.33 17.92
C LYS A 115 16.18 -6.55 18.59
N ALA A 116 15.52 -7.72 18.50
CA ALA A 116 16.06 -8.96 19.06
C ALA A 116 17.40 -9.35 18.40
N ASN A 117 17.53 -9.13 17.08
CA ASN A 117 18.76 -9.43 16.35
C ASN A 117 19.93 -8.51 16.77
N ILE A 118 19.64 -7.22 17.01
CA ILE A 118 20.63 -6.28 17.59
C ILE A 118 20.99 -6.69 19.02
N GLY A 119 20.00 -7.08 19.83
CA GLY A 119 20.21 -7.51 21.22
C GLY A 119 21.07 -8.77 21.38
N VAL A 120 21.21 -9.61 20.35
CA VAL A 120 22.14 -10.75 20.36
C VAL A 120 23.53 -10.41 19.79
N GLY A 121 23.82 -9.13 19.55
CA GLY A 121 25.17 -8.62 19.24
C GLY A 121 25.44 -8.25 17.77
N ASN A 122 24.45 -8.36 16.89
CA ASN A 122 24.62 -7.89 15.50
C ASN A 122 24.43 -6.37 15.39
N SER A 123 25.22 -5.73 14.54
CA SER A 123 25.04 -4.29 14.28
C SER A 123 23.93 -4.03 13.26
N ALA A 124 23.30 -2.86 13.36
CA ALA A 124 22.34 -2.41 12.35
C ALA A 124 23.00 -2.28 10.96
N ASP A 125 24.29 -1.96 10.88
CA ASP A 125 25.06 -1.97 9.63
C ASP A 125 25.10 -3.36 8.97
N VAL A 126 25.35 -4.43 9.75
CA VAL A 126 25.30 -5.82 9.24
C VAL A 126 23.90 -6.14 8.72
N LEU A 127 22.85 -5.78 9.47
CA LEU A 127 21.47 -6.01 9.05
C LEU A 127 21.13 -5.27 7.75
N ARG A 128 21.55 -4.01 7.59
CA ARG A 128 21.37 -3.25 6.34
C ARG A 128 22.06 -3.93 5.16
N LYS A 129 23.28 -4.43 5.34
CA LYS A 129 24.03 -5.16 4.31
C LYS A 129 23.32 -6.46 3.91
N VAL A 130 22.80 -7.22 4.88
CA VAL A 130 22.01 -8.44 4.60
C VAL A 130 20.77 -8.11 3.78
N VAL A 131 20.02 -7.08 4.19
CA VAL A 131 18.83 -6.63 3.46
C VAL A 131 19.17 -6.20 2.04
N LEU A 132 20.27 -5.46 1.84
CA LEU A 132 20.74 -5.06 0.51
C LEU A 132 21.18 -6.24 -0.37
N GLN A 133 21.76 -7.29 0.20
CA GLN A 133 22.05 -8.53 -0.53
C GLN A 133 20.79 -9.24 -1.00
N CYS A 134 19.69 -9.11 -0.26
CA CYS A 134 18.39 -9.65 -0.68
C CYS A 134 17.69 -8.79 -1.75
N LEU A 135 18.13 -7.54 -1.98
CA LEU A 135 17.48 -6.59 -2.90
C LEU A 135 17.19 -7.16 -4.30
N PRO A 136 18.14 -7.87 -4.96
CA PRO A 136 17.87 -8.47 -6.27
C PRO A 136 16.80 -9.57 -6.26
N TYR A 137 16.52 -10.15 -5.10
CA TYR A 137 15.63 -11.31 -4.95
C TYR A 137 14.24 -10.95 -4.46
N ILE A 138 14.13 -9.96 -3.55
CA ILE A 138 12.86 -9.56 -2.94
C ILE A 138 12.33 -8.21 -3.46
N GLY A 139 13.12 -7.55 -4.31
CA GLY A 139 12.81 -6.26 -4.92
C GLY A 139 13.11 -5.06 -4.02
N TYR A 140 13.17 -3.90 -4.65
CA TYR A 140 13.51 -2.62 -4.02
C TYR A 140 12.56 -2.23 -2.85
N PRO A 141 11.23 -2.40 -2.95
CA PRO A 141 10.33 -1.86 -1.92
C PRO A 141 10.32 -2.64 -0.59
N ARG A 142 10.37 -3.98 -0.63
CA ARG A 142 10.50 -4.80 0.59
C ARG A 142 11.82 -4.57 1.30
N THR A 143 12.87 -4.39 0.51
CA THR A 143 14.20 -4.01 0.97
C THR A 143 14.16 -2.66 1.68
N LEU A 144 13.57 -1.63 1.09
CA LEU A 144 13.45 -0.31 1.72
C LEU A 144 12.70 -0.36 3.06
N ASN A 145 11.62 -1.12 3.11
CA ASN A 145 10.86 -1.29 4.35
C ASN A 145 11.70 -1.95 5.45
N ALA A 146 12.41 -3.02 5.11
CA ALA A 146 13.34 -3.68 6.02
C ALA A 146 14.48 -2.74 6.47
N LEU A 147 15.00 -1.89 5.58
CA LEU A 147 16.02 -0.89 5.92
C LEU A 147 15.50 0.16 6.91
N SER A 148 14.26 0.66 6.73
CA SER A 148 13.61 1.59 7.68
C SER A 148 13.48 0.94 9.06
N THR A 149 12.95 -0.28 9.09
CA THR A 149 12.76 -1.04 10.33
C THR A 149 14.08 -1.24 11.08
N VAL A 150 15.18 -1.54 10.37
CA VAL A 150 16.50 -1.70 10.99
C VAL A 150 16.98 -0.38 11.61
N GLY A 151 16.71 0.76 10.97
CA GLY A 151 17.02 2.09 11.52
C GLY A 151 16.20 2.42 12.76
N GLU A 152 14.89 2.14 12.74
CA GLU A 152 14.01 2.31 13.89
C GLU A 152 14.43 1.41 15.06
N ALA A 153 14.84 0.17 14.78
CA ALA A 153 15.35 -0.76 15.80
C ALA A 153 16.64 -0.25 16.45
N GLU A 154 17.57 0.27 15.66
CA GLU A 154 18.83 0.86 16.15
C GLU A 154 18.58 2.03 17.10
N GLN A 155 17.70 2.96 16.72
CA GLN A 155 17.32 4.09 17.57
C GLN A 155 16.63 3.65 18.86
N ALA A 156 15.71 2.67 18.75
CA ALA A 156 14.96 2.16 19.89
C ALA A 156 15.85 1.40 20.89
N VAL A 157 16.89 0.70 20.44
CA VAL A 157 17.87 0.04 21.32
C VAL A 157 18.78 1.08 21.99
N ALA A 158 19.31 2.04 21.23
CA ALA A 158 20.17 3.10 21.78
C ALA A 158 19.47 4.01 22.81
N SER A 159 18.15 4.15 22.71
CA SER A 159 17.35 4.95 23.66
C SER A 159 16.95 4.20 24.93
N ALA A 160 17.21 2.88 24.99
CA ALA A 160 16.89 2.02 26.13
C ALA A 160 18.12 1.72 27.03
N GLU A 161 19.30 2.18 26.62
CA GLU A 161 20.56 2.18 27.38
C GLU A 161 20.71 3.48 28.19
#